data_AF-A0A139BX06-F1
#
_entry.id   AF-A0A139BX06-F1
#
_cell.length_a   1.000
_cell.length_b   1.000
_cell.length_c   1.000
_cell.angle_alpha   90.00
_cell.angle_beta   90.00
_cell.angle_gamma   90.00
#
_symmetry.space_group_name_H-M   'P 1'
#
loop_
_entity.id
_entity.type
_entity.pdbx_description
1 polymer ?
#
loop_
_entity_poly.entity_id
_entity_poly.type
_entity_poly.pdbx_seq_one_letter_code
_entity_poly.pdbx_strand_id
1 'polypeptide(L)'
;MTALETWEMMSYVVTVIGLPMAISVFIFEQHKERNNEEEEVYQLLSDNYQEFLKVTLEHPDLRLFAREETPSLSEEQRERMFIIFSMLISLFERAYLLLYEAKMNEKQLRRWRSWEDYMGEWCNRADFRASLPALLRGEDPEFTDYILKLSASNPAA
;
A
#
# COMPACT_ATOMS: atom_id res chain seq x y z
N MET A 1 31.74 53.16 14.88
CA MET A 1 31.80 51.99 13.96
C MET A 1 31.94 52.55 12.57
N THR A 2 33.01 52.16 11.88
CA THR A 2 33.19 52.51 10.47
C THR A 2 32.20 51.72 9.62
N ALA A 3 31.86 52.20 8.43
CA ALA A 3 30.92 51.49 7.55
C ALA A 3 31.36 50.04 7.28
N LEU A 4 32.68 49.82 7.12
CA LEU A 4 33.28 48.52 6.82
C LEU A 4 33.10 47.51 7.96
N GLU A 5 33.28 47.91 9.21
CA GLU A 5 33.04 47.06 10.40
C GLU A 5 31.58 46.61 10.50
N THR A 6 30.63 47.50 10.16
CA THR A 6 29.20 47.16 10.14
C THR A 6 28.90 46.09 9.08
N TRP A 7 29.50 46.19 7.89
CA TRP A 7 29.35 45.19 6.83
C TRP A 7 29.96 43.84 7.18
N GLU A 8 31.13 43.83 7.83
CA GLU A 8 31.75 42.59 8.32
C GLU A 8 30.93 41.94 9.44
N MET A 9 30.39 42.71 10.37
CA MET A 9 29.52 42.17 11.42
C MET A 9 28.25 41.55 10.82
N MET A 10 27.66 42.20 9.80
CA MET A 10 26.50 41.63 9.09
C MET A 10 26.84 40.34 8.35
N SER A 11 28.03 40.22 7.74
CA SER A 11 28.44 38.98 7.07
C SER A 11 28.63 37.83 8.06
N TYR A 12 29.18 38.10 9.25
CA TYR A 12 29.25 37.10 10.33
C TYR A 12 27.88 36.69 10.84
N VAL A 13 26.94 37.63 11.01
CA VAL A 13 25.55 37.31 11.39
C VAL A 13 24.89 36.42 10.35
N VAL A 14 25.01 36.74 9.06
CA VAL A 14 24.48 35.90 7.97
C VAL A 14 25.14 34.52 7.93
N THR A 15 26.43 34.42 8.21
CA THR A 15 27.12 33.12 8.19
C THR A 15 26.73 32.27 9.41
N VAL A 16 26.67 32.87 10.59
CA VAL A 16 26.37 32.16 11.85
C VAL A 16 24.88 31.85 12.00
N ILE A 17 23.98 32.65 11.43
CA ILE A 17 22.53 32.42 11.52
C ILE A 17 21.99 31.83 10.22
N GLY A 18 22.37 32.39 9.08
CA GLY A 18 21.83 32.03 7.77
C GLY A 18 22.20 30.62 7.35
N LEU A 19 23.45 30.18 7.55
CA LEU A 19 23.83 28.80 7.19
C LEU A 19 23.13 27.75 8.07
N PRO A 20 23.12 27.85 9.42
CA PRO A 20 22.34 26.93 10.24
C PRO A 20 20.83 26.98 9.95
N MET A 21 20.28 28.15 9.65
CA MET A 21 18.88 28.29 9.25
C MET A 21 18.61 27.56 7.93
N ALA A 22 19.46 27.73 6.92
CA ALA A 22 19.33 27.05 5.64
C ALA A 22 19.39 25.52 5.80
N ILE A 23 20.34 25.02 6.61
CA ILE A 23 20.43 23.58 6.94
C ILE A 23 19.15 23.11 7.65
N SER A 24 18.64 23.89 8.60
CA SER A 24 17.43 23.54 9.35
C SER A 24 16.20 23.47 8.45
N VAL A 25 16.03 24.44 7.54
CA VAL A 25 14.95 24.45 6.55
C VAL A 25 15.10 23.27 5.61
N PHE A 26 16.31 22.99 5.11
CA PHE A 26 16.55 21.86 4.22
C PHE A 26 16.18 20.51 4.87
N ILE A 27 16.55 20.29 6.13
CA ILE A 27 16.17 19.07 6.87
C ILE A 27 14.65 18.99 7.04
N PHE A 28 13.98 20.12 7.32
CA PHE A 28 12.53 20.19 7.46
C PHE A 28 11.80 19.89 6.14
N GLU A 29 12.27 20.48 5.03
CA GLU A 29 11.72 20.23 3.69
C GLU A 29 11.91 18.78 3.28
N GLN A 30 13.10 18.19 3.49
CA GLN A 30 13.35 16.78 3.19
C GLN A 30 12.43 15.82 3.97
N HIS A 31 12.18 16.11 5.26
CA HIS A 31 11.23 15.31 6.04
C HIS A 31 9.80 15.46 5.53
N LYS A 32 9.41 16.66 5.11
CA LYS A 32 8.10 16.93 4.54
C LYS A 32 7.92 16.23 3.19
N GLU A 33 8.92 16.29 2.32
CA GLU A 33 8.92 15.61 1.01
C GLU A 33 8.75 14.10 1.17
N ARG A 34 9.55 13.45 2.03
CA ARG A 34 9.41 12.01 2.27
C ARG A 34 8.01 11.63 2.76
N ASN A 35 7.45 12.42 3.68
CA ASN A 35 6.08 12.16 4.16
C ASN A 35 5.03 12.32 3.06
N ASN A 36 5.26 13.22 2.10
CA ASN A 36 4.38 13.45 0.96
C ASN A 36 4.50 12.31 -0.08
N GLU A 37 5.71 11.85 -0.38
CA GLU A 37 5.94 10.68 -1.24
C GLU A 37 5.24 9.43 -0.68
N GLU A 38 5.36 9.16 0.63
CA GLU A 38 4.63 8.07 1.29
C GLU A 38 3.11 8.24 1.21
N GLU A 39 2.60 9.47 1.21
CA GLU A 39 1.18 9.78 1.02
C GLU A 39 0.72 9.50 -0.41
N GLU A 40 1.49 9.92 -1.41
CA GLU A 40 1.21 9.70 -2.82
C GLU A 40 1.19 8.20 -3.18
N VAL A 41 2.17 7.43 -2.68
CA VAL A 41 2.20 5.96 -2.87
C VAL A 41 0.94 5.31 -2.27
N TYR A 42 0.56 5.72 -1.07
CA TYR A 42 -0.65 5.20 -0.43
C TYR A 42 -1.94 5.57 -1.18
N GLN A 43 -2.04 6.81 -1.67
CA GLN A 43 -3.16 7.25 -2.49
C GLN A 43 -3.24 6.47 -3.80
N LEU A 44 -2.12 6.32 -4.52
CA LEU A 44 -2.06 5.55 -5.75
C LEU A 44 -2.53 4.09 -5.57
N LEU A 45 -2.08 3.43 -4.50
CA LEU A 45 -2.52 2.07 -4.18
C LEU A 45 -4.02 2.02 -3.85
N SER A 46 -4.51 3.02 -3.11
CA SER A 46 -5.94 3.13 -2.76
C SER A 46 -6.80 3.36 -4.01
N ASP A 47 -6.35 4.19 -4.94
CA ASP A 47 -7.04 4.46 -6.22
C ASP A 47 -7.06 3.20 -7.10
N ASN A 48 -5.94 2.47 -7.19
CA ASN A 48 -5.88 1.18 -7.90
C ASN A 48 -6.86 0.15 -7.29
N TYR A 49 -7.02 0.15 -5.95
CA TYR A 49 -8.02 -0.69 -5.29
C TYR A 49 -9.44 -0.25 -5.65
N GLN A 50 -9.73 1.05 -5.67
CA GLN A 50 -11.04 1.54 -6.11
C GLN A 50 -11.34 1.17 -7.57
N GLU A 51 -10.35 1.21 -8.46
CA GLU A 51 -10.50 0.74 -9.83
C GLU A 51 -10.81 -0.76 -9.90
N PHE A 52 -10.10 -1.58 -9.11
CA PHE A 52 -10.44 -2.98 -8.96
C PHE A 52 -11.90 -3.18 -8.50
N LEU A 53 -12.34 -2.43 -7.49
CA LEU A 53 -13.73 -2.50 -7.01
C LEU A 53 -14.74 -2.13 -8.11
N LYS A 54 -14.44 -1.15 -8.96
CA LYS A 54 -15.30 -0.82 -10.12
C LYS A 54 -15.39 -1.98 -11.10
N VAL A 55 -14.27 -2.63 -11.43
CA VAL A 55 -14.27 -3.84 -12.29
C VAL A 55 -15.15 -4.92 -11.69
N THR A 56 -15.03 -5.19 -10.39
CA THR A 56 -15.88 -6.20 -9.73
C THR A 56 -17.36 -5.82 -9.73
N LEU A 57 -17.69 -4.53 -9.66
CA LEU A 57 -19.06 -4.01 -9.73
C LEU A 57 -19.69 -4.21 -11.11
N GLU A 58 -18.89 -4.17 -12.18
CA GLU A 58 -19.32 -4.47 -13.55
C GLU A 58 -19.61 -5.96 -13.80
N HIS A 59 -19.20 -6.83 -12.86
CA HIS A 59 -19.41 -8.28 -12.90
C HIS A 59 -20.27 -8.79 -11.72
N PRO A 60 -21.50 -8.28 -11.52
CA PRO A 60 -22.33 -8.64 -10.37
C PRO A 60 -22.79 -10.09 -10.39
N ASP A 61 -22.79 -10.73 -11.56
CA ASP A 61 -23.14 -12.14 -11.76
C ASP A 61 -22.15 -13.09 -11.06
N LEU A 62 -20.90 -12.65 -10.84
CA LEU A 62 -19.87 -13.41 -10.12
C LEU A 62 -20.06 -13.38 -8.60
N ARG A 63 -20.94 -12.51 -8.07
CA ARG A 63 -21.28 -12.43 -6.64
C ARG A 63 -20.06 -12.34 -5.70
N LEU A 64 -19.03 -11.58 -6.10
CA LEU A 64 -17.76 -11.47 -5.37
C LEU A 64 -17.88 -10.92 -3.95
N PHE A 65 -18.93 -10.13 -3.66
CA PHE A 65 -19.24 -9.60 -2.31
C PHE A 65 -20.42 -10.27 -1.61
N ALA A 66 -21.00 -11.33 -2.19
CA ALA A 66 -22.05 -12.08 -1.52
C ALA A 66 -21.47 -12.97 -0.41
N ARG A 67 -22.20 -13.11 0.71
CA ARG A 67 -21.85 -14.00 1.83
C ARG A 67 -22.10 -15.48 1.55
N GLU A 68 -22.95 -15.78 0.57
CA GLU A 68 -23.32 -17.15 0.20
C GLU A 68 -22.36 -17.70 -0.87
N GLU A 69 -22.04 -19.01 -0.79
CA GLU A 69 -21.26 -19.69 -1.83
C GLU A 69 -21.83 -19.39 -3.21
N THR A 70 -20.95 -19.04 -4.15
CA THR A 70 -21.38 -18.68 -5.50
C THR A 70 -21.93 -19.94 -6.17
N PRO A 71 -23.24 -20.00 -6.51
CA PRO A 71 -23.81 -21.21 -7.11
C PRO A 71 -23.14 -21.48 -8.44
N SER A 72 -22.94 -22.76 -8.77
CA SER A 72 -22.33 -23.32 -9.98
C SER A 72 -22.03 -22.30 -11.11
N LEU A 73 -20.87 -21.64 -11.02
CA LEU A 73 -20.40 -20.73 -12.06
C LEU A 73 -20.15 -21.48 -13.37
N SER A 74 -20.52 -20.87 -14.50
CA SER A 74 -20.14 -21.34 -15.83
C SER A 74 -18.62 -21.30 -16.02
N GLU A 75 -18.09 -22.00 -17.03
CA GLU A 75 -16.66 -21.98 -17.34
C GLU A 75 -16.15 -20.55 -17.63
N GLU A 76 -16.89 -19.78 -18.43
CA GLU A 76 -16.58 -18.37 -18.71
C GLU A 76 -16.56 -17.53 -17.43
N GLN A 77 -17.53 -17.73 -16.53
CA GLN A 77 -17.57 -16.99 -15.27
C GLN A 77 -16.39 -17.32 -14.37
N ARG A 78 -15.95 -18.59 -14.32
CA ARG A 78 -14.77 -19.00 -13.57
C ARG A 78 -13.50 -18.38 -14.13
N GLU A 79 -13.36 -18.33 -15.44
CA GLU A 79 -12.21 -17.70 -16.09
C GLU A 79 -12.13 -16.19 -15.78
N ARG A 80 -13.25 -15.47 -15.92
CA ARG A 80 -13.31 -14.04 -15.55
C ARG A 80 -13.01 -13.82 -14.07
N MET A 81 -13.58 -14.64 -13.19
CA MET A 81 -13.31 -14.58 -11.75
C MET A 81 -11.82 -14.81 -11.45
N PHE A 82 -11.19 -15.77 -12.12
CA PHE A 82 -9.76 -16.02 -11.95
C PHE A 82 -8.90 -14.83 -12.40
N ILE A 83 -9.25 -14.17 -13.51
CA ILE A 83 -8.56 -12.96 -13.97
C ILE A 83 -8.71 -11.83 -12.94
N ILE A 84 -9.92 -11.62 -12.42
CA ILE A 84 -10.19 -10.62 -11.38
C ILE A 84 -9.37 -10.92 -10.11
N PHE A 85 -9.30 -12.17 -9.67
CA PHE A 85 -8.46 -12.56 -8.53
C PHE A 85 -6.97 -12.37 -8.82
N SER A 86 -6.52 -12.61 -10.05
CA SER A 86 -5.14 -12.36 -10.46
C SER A 86 -4.79 -10.88 -10.37
N MET A 87 -5.70 -10.00 -10.82
CA MET A 87 -5.53 -8.55 -10.67
C MET A 87 -5.42 -8.14 -9.20
N LEU A 88 -6.26 -8.73 -8.33
CA LEU A 88 -6.25 -8.46 -6.91
C LEU A 88 -4.93 -8.89 -6.24
N ILE A 89 -4.45 -10.09 -6.57
CA ILE A 89 -3.17 -10.60 -6.05
C ILE A 89 -2.00 -9.71 -6.45
N SER A 90 -1.94 -9.28 -7.72
CA SER A 90 -0.90 -8.35 -8.17
C SER A 90 -0.95 -6.99 -7.45
N LEU A 91 -2.16 -6.50 -7.11
CA LEU A 91 -2.30 -5.29 -6.31
C LEU A 91 -1.83 -5.50 -4.86
N PHE A 92 -2.14 -6.64 -4.25
CA PHE A 92 -1.69 -6.99 -2.91
C PHE A 92 -0.18 -7.18 -2.83
N GLU A 93 0.43 -7.82 -3.82
CA GLU A 93 1.89 -7.94 -3.93
C GLU A 93 2.52 -6.54 -3.98
N ARG A 94 2.00 -5.66 -4.85
CA ARG A 94 2.49 -4.29 -4.94
C ARG A 94 2.33 -3.51 -3.64
N ALA A 95 1.20 -3.67 -2.95
CA ALA A 95 1.00 -3.05 -1.64
C ALA A 95 2.01 -3.57 -0.61
N TYR A 96 2.29 -4.88 -0.61
CA TYR A 96 3.32 -5.48 0.23
C TYR A 96 4.70 -4.89 -0.09
N LEU A 97 5.13 -4.91 -1.34
CA LEU A 97 6.46 -4.42 -1.74
C LEU A 97 6.66 -2.92 -1.47
N LEU A 98 5.61 -2.10 -1.54
CA LEU A 98 5.71 -0.63 -1.39
C LEU A 98 5.42 -0.12 0.02
N LEU A 99 4.60 -0.82 0.80
CA LEU A 99 4.15 -0.34 2.12
C LEU A 99 4.64 -1.23 3.28
N TYR A 100 4.97 -2.49 3.03
CA TYR A 100 5.39 -3.39 4.10
C TYR A 100 6.85 -3.17 4.50
N GLU A 101 7.06 -2.97 5.79
CA GLU A 101 8.37 -2.90 6.43
C GLU A 101 8.30 -3.64 7.76
N ALA A 102 9.38 -4.34 8.13
CA ALA A 102 9.47 -5.02 9.42
C ALA A 102 9.40 -4.06 10.63
N LYS A 103 9.72 -2.77 10.42
CA LYS A 103 9.74 -1.73 11.46
C LYS A 103 9.04 -0.47 10.97
N MET A 104 7.73 -0.40 11.19
CA MET A 104 6.91 0.75 10.82
C MET A 104 6.73 1.75 11.96
N ASN A 105 6.60 3.03 11.62
CA ASN A 105 6.03 4.02 12.52
C ASN A 105 4.50 3.86 12.66
N GLU A 106 3.87 4.57 13.59
CA GLU A 106 2.41 4.44 13.86
C GLU A 106 1.53 4.73 12.63
N LYS A 107 1.95 5.68 11.78
CA LYS A 107 1.20 6.09 10.58
C LYS A 107 1.29 5.03 9.49
N GLN A 108 2.49 4.52 9.21
CA GLN A 108 2.74 3.43 8.28
C GLN A 108 1.99 2.16 8.72
N LEU A 109 2.11 1.79 10.01
CA LEU A 109 1.43 0.62 10.56
C LEU A 109 -0.09 0.70 10.42
N ARG A 110 -0.68 1.89 10.63
CA ARG A 110 -2.12 2.09 10.44
C ARG A 110 -2.55 1.84 9.00
N ARG A 111 -1.78 2.35 8.02
CA ARG A 111 -2.04 2.13 6.59
C ARG A 111 -1.90 0.67 6.21
N TRP A 112 -0.84 0.02 6.70
CA TRP A 112 -0.59 -1.39 6.46
C TRP A 112 -1.72 -2.26 7.00
N ARG A 113 -2.20 -1.98 8.22
CA ARG A 113 -3.33 -2.71 8.82
C ARG A 113 -4.58 -2.69 7.94
N SER A 114 -4.90 -1.56 7.30
CA SER A 114 -6.02 -1.51 6.36
C SER A 114 -5.84 -2.44 5.16
N TRP A 115 -4.62 -2.55 4.64
CA TRP A 115 -4.30 -3.51 3.58
C TRP A 115 -4.34 -4.96 4.06
N GLU A 116 -3.80 -5.23 5.25
CA GLU A 116 -3.85 -6.56 5.88
C GLU A 116 -5.30 -7.00 6.12
N ASP A 117 -6.17 -6.08 6.57
CA ASP A 117 -7.60 -6.33 6.73
C ASP A 117 -8.26 -6.69 5.39
N TYR A 118 -7.99 -5.93 4.32
CA TYR A 118 -8.50 -6.25 2.97
C TYR A 118 -8.02 -7.62 2.49
N MET A 119 -6.72 -7.91 2.61
CA MET A 119 -6.18 -9.22 2.25
C MET A 119 -6.85 -10.34 3.07
N GLY A 120 -7.06 -10.12 4.36
CA GLY A 120 -7.72 -11.04 5.26
C GLY A 120 -9.17 -11.33 4.88
N GLU A 121 -9.95 -10.30 4.52
CA GLU A 121 -11.33 -10.44 4.05
C GLU A 121 -11.42 -11.34 2.81
N TRP A 122 -10.54 -11.13 1.82
CA TRP A 122 -10.50 -11.97 0.63
C TRP A 122 -10.00 -13.38 0.92
N CYS A 123 -9.00 -13.53 1.79
CA CYS A 123 -8.50 -14.84 2.22
C CYS A 123 -9.55 -15.68 3.00
N ASN A 124 -10.56 -15.03 3.58
CA ASN A 124 -11.68 -15.71 4.24
C ASN A 124 -12.66 -16.34 3.25
N ARG A 125 -12.66 -15.92 2.00
CA ARG A 125 -13.54 -16.43 0.95
C ARG A 125 -13.02 -17.77 0.42
N ALA A 126 -13.90 -18.78 0.37
CA ALA A 126 -13.51 -20.16 0.07
C ALA A 126 -12.96 -20.35 -1.36
N ASP A 127 -13.57 -19.70 -2.36
CA ASP A 127 -13.16 -19.76 -3.77
C ASP A 127 -11.84 -19.02 -4.04
N PHE A 128 -11.61 -17.87 -3.40
CA PHE A 128 -10.33 -17.16 -3.45
C PHE A 128 -9.24 -18.02 -2.83
N ARG A 129 -9.46 -18.56 -1.62
CA ARG A 129 -8.52 -19.45 -0.93
C ARG A 129 -8.22 -20.71 -1.76
N ALA A 130 -9.22 -21.30 -2.40
CA ALA A 130 -9.02 -22.45 -3.29
C ALA A 130 -8.18 -22.11 -4.52
N SER A 131 -8.23 -20.85 -4.98
CA SER A 131 -7.48 -20.37 -6.15
C SER A 131 -6.07 -19.89 -5.82
N LEU A 132 -5.77 -19.55 -4.55
CA LEU A 132 -4.46 -19.06 -4.10
C LEU A 132 -3.25 -19.86 -4.62
N PRO A 133 -3.22 -21.21 -4.59
CA PRO A 133 -2.04 -21.97 -5.05
C PRO A 133 -1.73 -21.80 -6.55
N ALA A 134 -2.73 -21.43 -7.35
CA ALA A 134 -2.54 -21.12 -8.76
C ALA A 134 -2.20 -19.63 -8.96
N LEU A 135 -2.84 -18.75 -8.20
CA LEU A 135 -2.65 -17.29 -8.29
C LEU A 135 -1.28 -16.84 -7.81
N LEU A 136 -0.70 -17.49 -6.79
CA LEU A 136 0.60 -17.11 -6.22
C LEU A 136 1.81 -17.64 -7.03
N ARG A 137 1.58 -18.27 -8.18
CA ARG A 137 2.69 -18.80 -8.99
C ARG A 137 3.41 -17.68 -9.73
N GLY A 138 4.66 -17.44 -9.33
CA GLY A 138 5.53 -16.43 -9.95
C GLY A 138 5.51 -15.08 -9.27
N GLU A 139 4.69 -14.92 -8.23
CA GLU A 139 4.70 -13.77 -7.31
C GLU A 139 5.92 -13.84 -6.38
N ASP A 140 6.21 -12.73 -5.72
CA ASP A 140 7.28 -12.62 -4.73
C ASP A 140 7.17 -13.70 -3.62
N PRO A 141 8.28 -14.41 -3.29
CA PRO A 141 8.26 -15.46 -2.26
C PRO A 141 7.89 -14.96 -0.86
N GLU A 142 8.34 -13.76 -0.47
CA GLU A 142 8.03 -13.21 0.86
C GLU A 142 6.56 -12.82 0.96
N PHE A 143 6.01 -12.19 -0.07
CA PHE A 143 4.58 -11.91 -0.18
C PHE A 143 3.75 -13.20 -0.18
N THR A 144 4.16 -14.21 -0.94
CA THR A 144 3.51 -15.53 -0.98
C THR A 144 3.43 -16.17 0.40
N ASP A 145 4.55 -16.18 1.14
CA ASP A 145 4.58 -16.67 2.51
C ASP A 145 3.70 -15.84 3.45
N TYR A 146 3.68 -14.53 3.27
CA TYR A 146 2.88 -13.61 4.08
C TYR A 146 1.38 -13.87 3.91
N ILE A 147 0.88 -13.88 2.67
CA ILE A 147 -0.54 -14.05 2.38
C ILE A 147 -1.02 -15.46 2.73
N LEU A 148 -0.18 -16.50 2.56
CA LEU A 148 -0.49 -17.85 3.00
C LEU A 148 -0.63 -17.92 4.52
N LYS A 149 0.29 -17.32 5.28
CA LYS A 149 0.18 -17.23 6.75
C LYS A 149 -1.06 -16.45 7.18
N LEU A 150 -1.37 -15.34 6.51
CA LEU A 150 -2.57 -14.55 6.78
C LEU A 150 -3.84 -15.37 6.55
N SER A 151 -3.90 -16.11 5.45
CA SER A 151 -5.04 -16.99 5.12
C SER A 151 -5.24 -18.13 6.12
N ALA A 152 -4.15 -18.64 6.72
CA ALA A 152 -4.20 -19.67 7.74
C ALA A 152 -4.54 -19.14 9.15
N SER A 153 -4.23 -17.87 9.41
CA SER A 153 -4.43 -17.22 10.73
C SER A 153 -5.85 -16.71 10.94
N ASN A 154 -6.62 -16.57 9.86
CA ASN A 154 -8.00 -16.08 9.89
C ASN A 154 -9.03 -17.17 9.49
N PRO A 155 -9.03 -18.37 10.09
CA PRO A 155 -10.13 -19.29 9.86
C PRO A 155 -11.37 -18.65 10.52
N ALA A 156 -12.35 -18.28 9.70
CA ALA A 156 -13.63 -17.71 10.10
C ALA A 156 -14.12 -18.29 11.45
N ALA A 157 -14.34 -17.41 12.42
CA ALA A 157 -15.08 -17.71 13.64
C ALA A 157 -16.53 -18.09 13.31
#